data_AF-A0A6B3ME92-F1
#
_entry.id   AF-A0A6B3ME92-F1
#
_cell.length_a   1.000
_cell.length_b   1.000
_cell.length_c   1.000
_cell.angle_alpha   90.00
_cell.angle_beta   90.00
_cell.angle_gamma   90.00
#
_symmetry.space_group_name_H-M   'P 1'
#
loop_
_entity.id
_entity.type
_entity.pdbx_description
1 polymer ?
#
loop_
_entity_poly.entity_id
_entity_poly.type
_entity_poly.pdbx_seq_one_letter_code
_entity_poly.pdbx_strand_id
1 'polypeptide(L)'
;MNKISTPLKDVFSGILRKIIATAMIFLLAMTMQIVSPRQAYAAGNGLTIRIGDVDGFGYGDGAGYTAAYGKSVNLDGQGTLTLRDFLPDLNLDGQVAINSGDDFNNRSTEEAAGSLTTTTGTWFIDTGSTGSDYTDDSLVREEADDPAVNPPSFKFNFKVAKDKLPDGTTTELYLNVMVGDYDTEFNNNEFRIPVTLKTANGLTLDGKMVTSAKGSKDGRIRSASMPLTFYQVFVDGDSNGEAGYWLGSLEADFPIPEDPYTAFDFAEISTEDIAIDLTENNANIYGMKWEDINENGIADTFIIGDPPDVVFVIDTSGSTGNAFVGSTIGDVNGDGKADTILDAEIAGFIALNQQLTEQGFGDTAQVTIISFSTSPTQVDMDPVASGVQIDTFPEADKDYNGILDVDQALKALRDGGSTYYEPALQLAQSNFQSLNTADGDGNLIFLSDGVPSDPGTYGDEAQSLRDDGINVSAFGAGTGAQLAPLQVIDPGATIFTSTDELLNVFSGLETPCNGTEPGYPGVTIYLDSNNNGSLDAGEPSTVTDAKGFYQFEDLAAGTYVVREVVDPSFTQTAPASGFFTVTLAQDQTVADKDFGNALVGGSSCD
;
A
#
# COMPACT_ATOMS: atom_id res chain seq x y z
N MET A 1 -49.09 -4.11 -32.56
CA MET A 1 -47.62 -4.17 -32.74
C MET A 1 -47.25 -5.52 -33.36
N ASN A 2 -47.38 -5.65 -34.68
CA ASN A 2 -47.04 -6.87 -35.42
C ASN A 2 -46.42 -6.43 -36.75
N LYS A 3 -45.10 -6.19 -36.75
CA LYS A 3 -44.18 -6.13 -37.91
C LYS A 3 -42.83 -5.60 -37.43
N ILE A 4 -42.07 -6.46 -36.76
CA ILE A 4 -40.62 -6.30 -36.61
C ILE A 4 -40.02 -7.61 -37.09
N SER A 5 -39.10 -7.53 -38.05
CA SER A 5 -38.47 -8.69 -38.70
C SER A 5 -37.68 -9.51 -37.68
N THR A 6 -37.63 -10.83 -37.92
CA THR A 6 -37.00 -11.84 -37.06
C THR A 6 -35.57 -11.49 -36.58
N PRO A 7 -34.67 -10.87 -37.38
CA PRO A 7 -33.34 -10.51 -36.88
C PRO A 7 -33.34 -9.43 -35.79
N LEU A 8 -34.31 -8.51 -35.78
CA LEU A 8 -34.39 -7.48 -34.73
C LEU A 8 -34.82 -8.08 -33.39
N LYS A 9 -35.65 -9.13 -33.39
CA LYS A 9 -36.07 -9.81 -32.16
C LYS A 9 -34.91 -10.53 -31.48
N ASP A 10 -33.98 -11.08 -32.25
CA ASP A 10 -32.79 -11.74 -31.72
C ASP A 10 -31.76 -10.74 -31.17
N VAL A 11 -31.63 -9.57 -31.81
CA VAL A 11 -30.81 -8.46 -31.28
C VAL A 11 -31.40 -7.91 -29.98
N PHE A 12 -32.72 -7.66 -29.93
CA PHE A 12 -33.39 -7.23 -28.70
C PHE A 12 -33.36 -8.30 -27.60
N SER A 13 -33.45 -9.59 -27.94
CA SER A 13 -33.30 -10.69 -26.99
C SER A 13 -31.86 -10.81 -26.47
N GLY A 14 -30.85 -10.55 -27.30
CA GLY A 14 -29.44 -10.57 -26.90
C GLY A 14 -29.08 -9.40 -25.99
N ILE A 15 -29.56 -8.20 -26.31
CA ILE A 15 -29.39 -7.00 -25.49
C ILE A 15 -30.16 -7.13 -24.17
N LEU A 16 -31.41 -7.63 -24.20
CA LEU A 16 -32.19 -7.86 -22.98
C LEU A 16 -31.58 -8.97 -22.10
N ARG A 17 -30.98 -10.02 -22.68
CA ARG A 17 -30.23 -11.03 -21.91
C ARG A 17 -28.93 -10.49 -21.33
N LYS A 18 -28.23 -9.59 -22.03
CA LYS A 18 -27.05 -8.90 -21.48
C LYS A 18 -27.45 -7.91 -20.38
N ILE A 19 -28.52 -7.14 -20.55
CA ILE A 19 -29.06 -6.24 -19.51
C ILE A 19 -29.58 -7.04 -18.32
N ILE A 20 -30.25 -8.18 -18.52
CA ILE A 20 -30.69 -9.06 -17.42
C ILE A 20 -29.49 -9.78 -16.76
N ALA A 21 -28.44 -10.12 -17.50
CA ALA A 21 -27.23 -10.71 -16.92
C ALA A 21 -26.42 -9.68 -16.12
N THR A 22 -26.27 -8.45 -16.63
CA THR A 22 -25.62 -7.34 -15.92
C THR A 22 -26.47 -6.88 -14.73
N ALA A 23 -27.80 -6.83 -14.86
CA ALA A 23 -28.72 -6.54 -13.76
C ALA A 23 -28.82 -7.70 -12.76
N MET A 24 -28.69 -8.97 -13.17
CA MET A 24 -28.59 -10.10 -12.24
C MET A 24 -27.24 -10.13 -11.54
N ILE A 25 -26.14 -9.72 -12.18
CA ILE A 25 -24.84 -9.53 -11.50
C ILE A 25 -24.95 -8.38 -10.49
N PHE A 26 -25.66 -7.30 -10.81
CA PHE A 26 -25.98 -6.21 -9.88
C PHE A 26 -26.98 -6.61 -8.77
N LEU A 27 -27.93 -7.52 -9.04
CA LEU A 27 -28.94 -7.97 -8.08
C LEU A 27 -28.43 -9.13 -7.20
N LEU A 28 -27.46 -9.92 -7.67
CA LEU A 28 -26.73 -10.89 -6.84
C LEU A 28 -25.80 -10.17 -5.85
N ALA A 29 -25.25 -9.02 -6.24
CA ALA A 29 -24.51 -8.13 -5.32
C ALA A 29 -25.42 -7.47 -4.26
N MET A 30 -26.74 -7.45 -4.46
CA MET A 30 -27.69 -6.81 -3.55
C MET A 30 -28.44 -7.79 -2.62
N THR A 31 -28.05 -9.07 -2.60
CA THR A 31 -28.49 -10.06 -1.60
C THR A 31 -27.36 -10.86 -0.94
N MET A 32 -26.10 -10.50 -1.20
CA MET A 32 -25.11 -10.64 -0.15
C MET A 32 -25.55 -9.69 0.96
N GLN A 33 -26.15 -10.26 2.02
CA GLN A 33 -26.07 -9.62 3.32
C GLN A 33 -24.63 -9.12 3.43
N ILE A 34 -24.48 -7.84 3.73
CA ILE A 34 -23.28 -7.33 4.36
C ILE A 34 -23.08 -8.23 5.58
N VAL A 35 -22.34 -9.31 5.40
CA VAL A 35 -21.67 -9.97 6.49
C VAL A 35 -20.53 -9.00 6.72
N SER A 36 -20.73 -8.13 7.72
CA SER A 36 -19.64 -7.36 8.29
C SER A 36 -18.43 -8.28 8.42
N PRO A 37 -17.20 -7.79 8.16
CA PRO A 37 -16.00 -8.56 8.46
C PRO A 37 -16.17 -9.10 9.87
N ARG A 38 -16.17 -10.43 9.98
CA ARG A 38 -16.70 -11.20 11.12
C ARG A 38 -16.57 -10.38 12.40
N GLN A 39 -17.70 -9.85 12.85
CA GLN A 39 -17.86 -9.47 14.25
C GLN A 39 -17.22 -10.59 15.07
N ALA A 40 -16.25 -10.25 15.93
CA ALA A 40 -15.92 -11.09 17.07
C ALA A 40 -17.17 -11.34 17.95
N TYR A 41 -18.30 -10.65 17.67
CA TYR A 41 -19.57 -10.72 18.38
C TYR A 41 -20.80 -10.73 17.48
N ALA A 42 -21.18 -11.91 17.01
CA ALA A 42 -22.58 -12.24 16.87
C ALA A 42 -22.78 -13.60 17.53
N ALA A 43 -23.61 -13.65 18.58
CA ALA A 43 -24.06 -14.87 19.22
C ALA A 43 -24.40 -15.94 18.16
N GLY A 44 -23.49 -16.89 17.95
CA GLY A 44 -23.66 -18.00 17.04
C GLY A 44 -24.82 -18.88 17.47
N ASN A 45 -25.28 -19.74 16.57
CA ASN A 45 -26.21 -20.81 16.90
C ASN A 45 -25.47 -21.89 17.73
N GLY A 46 -25.17 -21.60 19.00
CA GLY A 46 -24.29 -22.46 19.80
C GLY A 46 -24.22 -22.10 21.28
N LEU A 47 -23.53 -22.96 22.03
CA LEU A 47 -23.14 -22.67 23.41
C LEU A 47 -21.94 -21.71 23.38
N THR A 48 -22.03 -20.64 24.14
CA THR A 48 -20.93 -19.71 24.42
C THR A 48 -21.02 -19.31 25.88
N ILE A 49 -19.95 -19.49 26.64
CA ILE A 49 -19.77 -18.94 27.99
C ILE A 49 -18.40 -18.30 28.07
N ARG A 50 -18.37 -17.05 28.48
CA ARG A 50 -17.14 -16.28 28.62
C ARG A 50 -16.95 -15.79 30.04
N ILE A 51 -15.71 -15.72 30.48
CA ILE A 51 -15.26 -14.97 31.66
C ILE A 51 -14.21 -13.98 31.14
N GLY A 52 -14.44 -12.67 31.29
CA GLY A 52 -13.61 -11.67 30.62
C GLY A 52 -13.95 -10.24 30.99
N ASP A 53 -13.25 -9.30 30.37
CA ASP A 53 -13.48 -7.87 30.56
C ASP A 53 -14.79 -7.38 29.89
N VAL A 54 -15.34 -6.29 30.42
CA VAL A 54 -16.56 -5.57 30.02
C VAL A 54 -16.30 -4.14 29.54
N ASP A 55 -15.08 -3.60 29.67
CA ASP A 55 -14.78 -2.18 29.40
C ASP A 55 -13.65 -1.90 28.39
N GLY A 56 -13.09 -2.92 27.77
CA GLY A 56 -12.14 -2.85 26.66
C GLY A 56 -10.68 -2.84 27.11
N PHE A 57 -10.02 -1.68 27.02
CA PHE A 57 -8.63 -1.53 27.48
C PHE A 57 -8.56 -1.05 28.95
N GLY A 58 -9.67 -1.02 29.71
CA GLY A 58 -9.77 -0.34 31.01
C GLY A 58 -9.71 1.21 30.94
N TYR A 59 -9.41 1.78 29.76
CA TYR A 59 -9.16 3.22 29.58
C TYR A 59 -10.36 3.97 28.94
N GLY A 60 -11.43 3.25 28.58
CA GLY A 60 -12.61 3.74 27.85
C GLY A 60 -12.34 4.08 26.36
N ASP A 61 -13.37 4.52 25.63
CA ASP A 61 -13.30 4.93 24.19
C ASP A 61 -12.48 6.22 23.94
N GLY A 62 -11.57 6.59 24.84
CA GLY A 62 -10.86 7.86 24.82
C GLY A 62 -9.93 8.01 23.62
N ALA A 63 -10.15 9.07 22.83
CA ALA A 63 -9.21 9.53 21.83
C ALA A 63 -7.88 9.93 22.51
N GLY A 64 -6.76 9.32 22.08
CA GLY A 64 -5.41 9.72 22.50
C GLY A 64 -4.42 8.59 22.74
N TYR A 65 -4.86 7.33 22.77
CA TYR A 65 -3.93 6.20 22.89
C TYR A 65 -3.31 5.87 21.53
N THR A 66 -1.98 5.76 21.54
CA THR A 66 -1.20 5.49 20.34
C THR A 66 -0.54 4.13 20.54
N ALA A 67 -0.51 3.29 19.51
CA ALA A 67 0.30 2.08 19.52
C ALA A 67 1.78 2.45 19.33
N ALA A 68 2.70 1.54 19.64
CA ALA A 68 4.15 1.74 19.50
C ALA A 68 4.63 2.23 18.12
N TYR A 69 3.80 2.08 17.08
CA TYR A 69 4.08 2.53 15.71
C TYR A 69 3.28 3.78 15.29
N GLY A 70 2.70 4.53 16.23
CA GLY A 70 1.93 5.73 15.91
C GLY A 70 0.49 5.49 15.46
N LYS A 71 0.02 4.23 15.44
CA LYS A 71 -1.33 3.83 14.98
C LYS A 71 -2.39 4.01 16.10
N SER A 72 -3.67 4.08 15.74
CA SER A 72 -4.77 4.00 16.72
C SER A 72 -4.77 2.64 17.40
N VAL A 73 -4.99 2.63 18.72
CA VAL A 73 -5.05 1.41 19.55
C VAL A 73 -6.36 0.66 19.34
N ASN A 74 -7.48 1.37 19.16
CA ASN A 74 -8.81 0.81 18.88
C ASN A 74 -9.18 1.15 17.42
N LEU A 75 -9.02 0.18 16.53
CA LEU A 75 -9.14 0.37 15.07
C LEU A 75 -10.55 0.11 14.54
N ASP A 76 -11.38 -0.61 15.28
CA ASP A 76 -12.74 -0.96 14.86
C ASP A 76 -13.84 -0.19 15.60
N GLY A 77 -13.48 0.57 16.63
CA GLY A 77 -14.36 1.42 17.41
C GLY A 77 -15.45 0.65 18.17
N GLN A 78 -15.28 -0.65 18.39
CA GLN A 78 -16.32 -1.50 19.00
C GLN A 78 -16.29 -1.49 20.54
N GLY A 79 -15.24 -0.94 21.16
CA GLY A 79 -15.13 -0.80 22.62
C GLY A 79 -14.87 -2.13 23.35
N THR A 80 -14.48 -3.18 22.62
CA THR A 80 -14.03 -4.48 23.13
C THR A 80 -12.76 -4.86 22.40
N LEU A 81 -11.78 -5.50 23.04
CA LEU A 81 -10.56 -5.89 22.36
C LEU A 81 -10.84 -6.89 21.24
N THR A 82 -10.36 -6.55 20.05
CA THR A 82 -10.41 -7.39 18.87
C THR A 82 -9.01 -7.54 18.28
N LEU A 83 -8.92 -8.44 17.31
CA LEU A 83 -7.68 -8.74 16.60
C LEU A 83 -7.18 -7.60 15.70
N ARG A 84 -8.00 -6.56 15.52
CA ARG A 84 -7.62 -5.36 14.80
C ARG A 84 -6.95 -4.35 15.73
N ASP A 85 -7.01 -4.56 17.03
CA ASP A 85 -6.55 -3.61 18.03
C ASP A 85 -5.10 -3.90 18.46
N PHE A 86 -4.48 -2.91 19.08
CA PHE A 86 -3.10 -2.94 19.52
C PHE A 86 -3.01 -2.65 21.01
N LEU A 87 -2.01 -3.22 21.68
CA LEU A 87 -1.61 -2.83 23.02
C LEU A 87 -1.25 -1.32 23.04
N PRO A 88 -1.73 -0.57 24.06
CA PRO A 88 -1.49 0.87 24.14
C PRO A 88 -0.05 1.19 24.56
N ASP A 89 0.63 2.04 23.80
CA ASP A 89 1.88 2.70 24.18
C ASP A 89 1.52 4.03 24.90
N LEU A 90 1.48 3.98 26.22
CA LEU A 90 1.03 5.09 27.09
C LEU A 90 2.08 6.20 27.20
N ASN A 91 3.36 5.85 27.08
CA ASN A 91 4.47 6.76 27.26
C ASN A 91 5.05 7.29 25.92
N LEU A 92 4.63 6.72 24.79
CA LEU A 92 5.02 7.05 23.42
C LEU A 92 6.51 6.82 23.11
N ASP A 93 7.13 5.84 23.75
CA ASP A 93 8.54 5.49 23.55
C ASP A 93 8.77 4.41 22.46
N GLY A 94 7.68 3.90 21.87
CA GLY A 94 7.70 2.88 20.84
C GLY A 94 7.91 1.46 21.39
N GLN A 95 7.83 1.25 22.70
CA GLN A 95 7.97 -0.05 23.36
C GLN A 95 6.75 -0.31 24.23
N VAL A 96 6.00 -1.37 23.92
CA VAL A 96 4.97 -1.92 24.82
C VAL A 96 5.50 -3.22 25.39
N ALA A 97 6.35 -3.10 26.41
CA ALA A 97 7.06 -4.22 27.01
C ALA A 97 7.23 -4.01 28.52
N ILE A 98 7.68 -5.06 29.19
CA ILE A 98 7.97 -5.02 30.63
C ILE A 98 8.89 -3.83 30.96
N ASN A 99 8.52 -3.07 31.99
CA ASN A 99 9.29 -1.91 32.48
C ASN A 99 9.45 -0.78 31.43
N SER A 100 8.71 -0.80 30.31
CA SER A 100 8.60 0.38 29.44
C SER A 100 7.81 1.49 30.14
N GLY A 101 6.89 1.12 31.03
CA GLY A 101 5.94 2.05 31.64
C GLY A 101 4.55 1.97 31.00
N ASP A 102 4.36 0.98 30.12
CA ASP A 102 3.12 0.68 29.39
C ASP A 102 2.55 -0.68 29.81
N ASP A 103 2.81 -1.07 31.06
CA ASP A 103 2.32 -2.32 31.63
C ASP A 103 0.77 -2.34 31.54
N PHE A 104 0.23 -3.35 30.88
CA PHE A 104 -1.19 -3.51 30.65
C PHE A 104 -1.89 -4.03 31.93
N ASN A 105 -1.94 -3.17 32.95
CA ASN A 105 -2.38 -3.44 34.33
C ASN A 105 -3.55 -2.54 34.76
N ASN A 106 -4.59 -2.42 33.91
CA ASN A 106 -5.63 -1.41 34.08
C ASN A 106 -7.01 -1.96 34.46
N ARG A 107 -7.01 -2.93 35.38
CA ARG A 107 -8.22 -3.51 35.96
C ARG A 107 -9.15 -2.47 36.55
N SER A 108 -10.44 -2.62 36.27
CA SER A 108 -11.50 -1.93 37.00
C SER A 108 -11.49 -2.32 38.49
N THR A 109 -12.05 -1.46 39.33
CA THR A 109 -12.18 -1.73 40.77
C THR A 109 -12.97 -3.00 41.07
N GLU A 110 -13.90 -3.34 40.19
CA GLU A 110 -14.80 -4.47 40.31
C GLU A 110 -14.15 -5.79 39.87
N GLU A 111 -13.27 -5.75 38.85
CA GLU A 111 -12.42 -6.88 38.43
C GLU A 111 -11.39 -7.21 39.51
N ALA A 112 -10.65 -6.21 39.99
CA ALA A 112 -9.67 -6.37 41.06
C ALA A 112 -10.29 -6.91 42.37
N ALA A 113 -11.59 -6.68 42.58
CA ALA A 113 -12.34 -7.19 43.74
C ALA A 113 -12.90 -8.61 43.52
N GLY A 114 -12.81 -9.18 42.31
CA GLY A 114 -13.45 -10.44 41.94
C GLY A 114 -14.96 -10.43 42.12
N SER A 115 -15.58 -9.24 42.16
CA SER A 115 -17.00 -9.03 42.47
C SER A 115 -17.86 -8.94 41.21
N LEU A 116 -17.23 -8.94 40.04
CA LEU A 116 -17.87 -8.83 38.74
C LEU A 116 -18.18 -10.23 38.21
N THR A 117 -19.46 -10.58 38.11
CA THR A 117 -19.90 -11.72 37.31
C THR A 117 -19.92 -11.28 35.84
N THR A 118 -18.76 -11.21 35.20
CA THR A 118 -18.63 -10.88 33.77
C THR A 118 -18.93 -12.07 32.87
N THR A 119 -19.69 -13.05 33.40
CA THR A 119 -20.10 -14.22 32.66
C THR A 119 -21.13 -13.85 31.58
N THR A 120 -20.69 -13.83 30.33
CA THR A 120 -21.53 -13.50 29.17
C THR A 120 -21.67 -14.68 28.21
N GLY A 121 -22.67 -14.62 27.33
CA GLY A 121 -22.89 -15.62 26.27
C GLY A 121 -24.31 -16.19 26.24
N THR A 122 -24.45 -17.37 25.63
CA THR A 122 -25.74 -17.99 25.28
C THR A 122 -25.82 -19.47 25.61
N TRP A 123 -27.04 -19.96 25.88
CA TRP A 123 -27.40 -21.38 26.10
C TRP A 123 -26.88 -22.02 27.40
N PHE A 124 -26.23 -21.26 28.27
CA PHE A 124 -25.82 -21.72 29.59
C PHE A 124 -26.58 -21.01 30.72
N ILE A 125 -26.50 -21.62 31.90
CA ILE A 125 -26.83 -21.00 33.18
C ILE A 125 -25.55 -21.05 34.01
N ASP A 126 -25.04 -19.89 34.41
CA ASP A 126 -23.88 -19.82 35.31
C ASP A 126 -24.23 -20.40 36.69
N THR A 127 -23.31 -21.17 37.25
CA THR A 127 -23.45 -21.81 38.57
C THR A 127 -22.28 -21.54 39.50
N GLY A 128 -21.38 -20.61 39.12
CA GLY A 128 -20.27 -20.16 39.97
C GLY A 128 -18.96 -20.06 39.20
N SER A 129 -19.00 -19.50 37.99
CA SER A 129 -17.80 -19.24 37.21
C SER A 129 -17.02 -18.05 37.80
N THR A 130 -15.68 -18.08 37.76
CA THR A 130 -14.78 -17.07 38.34
C THR A 130 -13.50 -16.95 37.54
N GLY A 131 -12.75 -15.84 37.68
CA GLY A 131 -11.45 -15.65 37.03
C GLY A 131 -11.29 -14.32 36.29
N SER A 132 -12.28 -13.42 36.38
CA SER A 132 -12.21 -12.08 35.81
C SER A 132 -11.26 -11.14 36.56
N ASP A 133 -10.67 -11.58 37.68
CA ASP A 133 -9.64 -10.83 38.40
C ASP A 133 -8.29 -10.82 37.67
N TYR A 134 -8.12 -11.66 36.64
CA TYR A 134 -6.91 -11.77 35.82
C TYR A 134 -7.03 -11.10 34.45
N THR A 135 -8.16 -10.47 34.14
CA THR A 135 -8.31 -9.65 32.94
C THR A 135 -7.48 -8.38 33.11
N ASP A 136 -6.86 -7.90 32.04
CA ASP A 136 -6.02 -6.68 32.04
C ASP A 136 -4.93 -6.67 33.13
N ASP A 137 -4.42 -7.85 33.47
CA ASP A 137 -3.30 -8.06 34.38
C ASP A 137 -2.14 -8.63 33.57
N SER A 138 -1.18 -7.79 33.22
CA SER A 138 0.08 -8.19 32.61
C SER A 138 0.96 -8.88 33.64
N LEU A 139 1.38 -10.11 33.34
CA LEU A 139 2.22 -10.89 34.24
C LEU A 139 3.66 -10.88 33.81
N VAL A 140 4.56 -10.67 34.76
CA VAL A 140 6.00 -10.50 34.51
C VAL A 140 6.82 -11.63 35.14
N ARG A 141 7.87 -12.10 34.46
CA ARG A 141 8.78 -13.14 34.99
C ARG A 141 9.58 -12.70 36.21
N GLU A 142 9.84 -11.41 36.43
CA GLU A 142 10.49 -10.93 37.66
C GLU A 142 9.64 -11.26 38.92
N GLU A 143 8.35 -11.54 38.72
CA GLU A 143 7.41 -11.98 39.73
C GLU A 143 7.16 -13.50 39.73
N ALA A 144 7.64 -14.25 38.73
CA ALA A 144 7.43 -15.70 38.62
C ALA A 144 8.19 -16.51 39.70
N ASP A 145 9.25 -15.93 40.27
CA ASP A 145 9.95 -16.48 41.44
C ASP A 145 9.36 -15.97 42.78
N ASP A 146 8.38 -15.06 42.75
CA ASP A 146 7.64 -14.61 43.93
C ASP A 146 6.46 -15.56 44.22
N PRO A 147 6.48 -16.32 45.32
CA PRO A 147 5.37 -17.20 45.69
C PRO A 147 4.06 -16.45 46.01
N ALA A 148 4.06 -15.11 46.00
CA ALA A 148 2.87 -14.28 46.14
C ALA A 148 2.10 -14.05 44.83
N VAL A 149 2.69 -14.32 43.66
CA VAL A 149 2.03 -14.11 42.37
C VAL A 149 1.32 -15.39 41.93
N ASN A 150 0.00 -15.29 41.74
CA ASN A 150 -0.82 -16.39 41.29
C ASN A 150 -0.89 -16.40 39.75
N PRO A 151 -0.75 -17.56 39.10
CA PRO A 151 -0.98 -17.67 37.66
C PRO A 151 -2.45 -17.38 37.31
N PRO A 152 -2.75 -16.90 36.09
CA PRO A 152 -4.12 -16.69 35.65
C PRO A 152 -4.88 -18.00 35.68
N SER A 153 -6.10 -17.95 36.21
CA SER A 153 -6.96 -19.11 36.35
C SER A 153 -8.40 -18.75 36.05
N PHE A 154 -8.98 -19.37 35.03
CA PHE A 154 -10.38 -19.22 34.67
C PHE A 154 -11.14 -20.49 35.03
N LYS A 155 -12.17 -20.35 35.88
CA LYS A 155 -13.01 -21.44 36.37
C LYS A 155 -14.39 -21.31 35.80
N PHE A 156 -14.74 -22.20 34.89
CA PHE A 156 -16.07 -22.30 34.30
C PHE A 156 -16.89 -23.29 35.12
N ASN A 157 -18.01 -22.83 35.67
CA ASN A 157 -18.99 -23.69 36.34
C ASN A 157 -20.38 -23.31 35.88
N PHE A 158 -21.01 -24.16 35.08
CA PHE A 158 -22.27 -23.82 34.43
C PHE A 158 -23.11 -25.06 34.17
N LYS A 159 -24.36 -24.87 33.76
CA LYS A 159 -25.20 -25.95 33.26
C LYS A 159 -25.88 -25.58 31.95
N VAL A 160 -26.02 -26.58 31.08
CA VAL A 160 -26.61 -26.44 29.74
C VAL A 160 -27.77 -27.41 29.63
N ALA A 161 -28.92 -26.94 29.15
CA ALA A 161 -30.07 -27.81 28.96
C ALA A 161 -29.78 -28.81 27.82
N LYS A 162 -30.12 -30.10 28.03
CA LYS A 162 -29.80 -31.18 27.07
C LYS A 162 -30.47 -31.02 25.71
N ASP A 163 -31.54 -30.23 25.61
CA ASP A 163 -32.21 -29.90 24.34
C ASP A 163 -31.42 -28.89 23.51
N LYS A 164 -30.57 -28.07 24.14
CA LYS A 164 -29.65 -27.14 23.47
C LYS A 164 -28.36 -27.82 23.00
N LEU A 165 -27.93 -28.85 23.72
CA LEU A 165 -26.71 -29.59 23.43
C LEU A 165 -26.96 -31.10 23.60
N PRO A 166 -27.45 -31.82 22.56
CA PRO A 166 -27.81 -33.24 22.67
C PRO A 166 -26.62 -34.18 22.97
N ASP A 167 -26.89 -35.35 23.59
CA ASP A 167 -25.88 -36.40 23.85
C ASP A 167 -25.36 -37.05 22.55
N GLY A 168 -24.10 -37.47 22.53
CA GLY A 168 -23.47 -38.10 21.36
C GLY A 168 -23.25 -37.15 20.18
N THR A 169 -23.32 -35.84 20.43
CA THR A 169 -22.99 -34.82 19.45
C THR A 169 -21.53 -34.93 19.04
N THR A 170 -21.27 -34.79 17.74
CA THR A 170 -19.94 -34.46 17.20
C THR A 170 -19.63 -32.98 17.41
N THR A 171 -20.27 -32.34 18.39
CA THR A 171 -20.09 -30.92 18.66
C THR A 171 -18.71 -30.76 19.27
N GLU A 172 -17.83 -30.18 18.48
CA GLU A 172 -16.51 -29.76 18.93
C GLU A 172 -16.71 -28.62 19.93
N LEU A 173 -15.96 -28.70 21.03
CA LEU A 173 -15.87 -27.63 22.00
C LEU A 173 -14.48 -27.05 21.91
N TYR A 174 -14.36 -25.77 22.24
CA TYR A 174 -13.09 -25.08 22.24
C TYR A 174 -12.96 -24.29 23.55
N LEU A 175 -11.75 -24.32 24.13
CA LEU A 175 -11.30 -23.28 25.03
C LEU A 175 -10.63 -22.22 24.16
N ASN A 176 -11.17 -21.02 24.15
CA ASN A 176 -10.62 -19.89 23.44
C ASN A 176 -10.13 -18.85 24.46
N VAL A 177 -9.03 -18.18 24.16
CA VAL A 177 -8.54 -17.03 24.94
C VAL A 177 -8.19 -15.88 24.01
N MET A 178 -8.41 -14.65 24.46
CA MET A 178 -7.87 -13.44 23.86
C MET A 178 -6.77 -12.90 24.76
N VAL A 179 -5.64 -12.56 24.16
CA VAL A 179 -4.45 -12.09 24.88
C VAL A 179 -3.76 -10.95 24.15
N GLY A 180 -3.15 -10.04 24.90
CA GLY A 180 -2.17 -9.10 24.40
C GLY A 180 -0.76 -9.65 24.61
N ASP A 181 0.04 -9.70 23.54
CA ASP A 181 1.44 -10.15 23.58
C ASP A 181 2.27 -9.33 22.59
N TYR A 182 3.36 -8.74 23.05
CA TYR A 182 4.26 -7.94 22.22
C TYR A 182 5.24 -8.81 21.44
N ASP A 183 5.77 -9.90 21.99
CA ASP A 183 6.85 -10.68 21.40
C ASP A 183 6.55 -12.18 21.29
N THR A 184 5.69 -12.54 20.34
CA THR A 184 5.34 -13.96 20.04
C THR A 184 6.50 -14.82 19.47
N GLU A 185 7.74 -14.34 19.46
CA GLU A 185 8.93 -15.06 18.96
C GLU A 185 10.05 -15.15 20.01
N PHE A 186 9.92 -16.06 20.98
CA PHE A 186 11.06 -16.47 21.77
C PHE A 186 11.99 -17.37 20.91
N ASN A 187 13.11 -16.84 20.45
CA ASN A 187 14.19 -17.57 19.78
C ASN A 187 13.80 -18.31 18.46
N ASN A 188 13.01 -17.67 17.58
CA ASN A 188 12.55 -18.25 16.29
C ASN A 188 11.65 -19.50 16.42
N ASN A 189 11.08 -19.76 17.60
CA ASN A 189 10.08 -20.81 17.80
C ASN A 189 8.70 -20.17 18.02
N GLU A 190 7.67 -20.79 17.45
CA GLU A 190 6.25 -20.45 17.64
C GLU A 190 5.92 -20.34 19.14
N PHE A 191 5.58 -19.13 19.61
CA PHE A 191 5.07 -18.94 20.97
C PHE A 191 3.78 -19.72 21.14
N ARG A 192 3.69 -20.45 22.26
CA ARG A 192 2.54 -21.29 22.60
C ARG A 192 2.21 -21.07 24.05
N ILE A 193 0.99 -20.65 24.32
CA ILE A 193 0.51 -20.38 25.67
C ILE A 193 0.35 -21.73 26.39
N PRO A 194 1.13 -22.01 27.44
CA PRO A 194 0.94 -23.21 28.24
C PRO A 194 -0.39 -23.12 28.99
N VAL A 195 -1.10 -24.24 29.09
CA VAL A 195 -2.35 -24.32 29.85
C VAL A 195 -2.42 -25.66 30.57
N THR A 196 -2.88 -25.65 31.81
CA THR A 196 -3.22 -26.85 32.59
C THR A 196 -4.71 -26.84 32.84
N LEU A 197 -5.40 -27.87 32.34
CA LEU A 197 -6.84 -28.03 32.52
C LEU A 197 -7.14 -29.01 33.66
N LYS A 198 -8.08 -28.65 34.54
CA LYS A 198 -8.79 -29.60 35.40
C LYS A 198 -10.20 -29.81 34.83
N THR A 199 -10.46 -31.02 34.35
CA THR A 199 -11.67 -31.35 33.59
C THR A 199 -12.81 -31.84 34.50
N ALA A 200 -14.05 -31.78 34.03
CA ALA A 200 -15.22 -32.21 34.81
C ALA A 200 -15.19 -33.68 35.25
N ASN A 201 -14.47 -34.53 34.50
CA ASN A 201 -14.26 -35.94 34.85
C ASN A 201 -13.10 -36.18 35.85
N GLY A 202 -12.47 -35.12 36.37
CA GLY A 202 -11.43 -35.17 37.39
C GLY A 202 -10.01 -35.45 36.87
N LEU A 203 -9.76 -35.30 35.56
CA LEU A 203 -8.43 -35.40 34.98
C LEU A 203 -7.72 -34.04 34.99
N THR A 204 -6.39 -34.09 35.05
CA THR A 204 -5.53 -32.94 34.80
C THR A 204 -4.81 -33.13 33.47
N LEU A 205 -4.87 -32.14 32.59
CA LEU A 205 -4.31 -32.19 31.25
C LEU A 205 -3.44 -30.97 31.00
N ASP A 206 -2.17 -31.20 30.68
CA ASP A 206 -1.27 -30.13 30.25
C ASP A 206 -1.31 -30.01 28.73
N GLY A 207 -1.41 -28.77 28.26
CA GLY A 207 -1.56 -28.42 26.87
C GLY A 207 -0.75 -27.17 26.52
N LYS A 208 -0.73 -26.88 25.21
CA LYS A 208 -0.12 -25.69 24.64
C LYS A 208 -1.04 -25.16 23.56
N MET A 209 -1.57 -23.96 23.77
CA MET A 209 -2.46 -23.29 22.82
C MET A 209 -1.61 -22.54 21.79
N VAL A 210 -1.91 -22.74 20.51
CA VAL A 210 -1.23 -22.02 19.42
C VAL A 210 -1.93 -20.70 19.23
N THR A 211 -1.16 -19.61 19.24
CA THR A 211 -1.68 -18.28 18.97
C THR A 211 -2.05 -18.14 17.49
N SER A 212 -2.99 -17.25 17.21
CA SER A 212 -3.55 -17.02 15.87
C SER A 212 -2.60 -16.45 14.83
N ALA A 213 -1.43 -15.96 15.25
CA ALA A 213 -0.53 -15.19 14.41
C ALA A 213 0.93 -15.46 14.77
N LYS A 214 1.80 -15.29 13.78
CA LYS A 214 3.25 -15.14 13.96
C LYS A 214 3.60 -13.67 13.76
N GLY A 215 4.50 -13.09 14.55
CA GLY A 215 4.86 -11.70 14.35
C GLY A 215 5.89 -11.14 15.33
N SER A 216 6.63 -10.15 14.83
CA SER A 216 7.60 -9.34 15.56
C SER A 216 6.91 -8.26 16.40
N LYS A 217 7.28 -8.09 17.68
CA LYS A 217 7.25 -6.82 18.47
C LYS A 217 6.18 -5.80 18.06
N ASP A 218 4.96 -6.24 17.78
CA ASP A 218 3.95 -5.43 17.07
C ASP A 218 2.83 -4.98 18.00
N GLY A 219 2.73 -5.60 19.18
CA GLY A 219 1.72 -5.28 20.18
C GLY A 219 0.31 -5.65 19.73
N ARG A 220 0.13 -6.53 18.73
CA ARG A 220 -1.22 -6.91 18.27
C ARG A 220 -1.91 -7.81 19.28
N ILE A 221 -3.22 -7.59 19.46
CA ILE A 221 -4.07 -8.53 20.19
C ILE A 221 -4.17 -9.86 19.42
N ARG A 222 -4.04 -10.98 20.14
CA ARG A 222 -4.04 -12.34 19.59
C ARG A 222 -5.15 -13.18 20.22
N SER A 223 -5.53 -14.27 19.56
CA SER A 223 -6.29 -15.34 20.21
C SER A 223 -5.48 -16.63 20.25
N ALA A 224 -5.86 -17.55 21.14
CA ALA A 224 -5.44 -18.93 21.08
C ALA A 224 -6.62 -19.84 21.36
N SER A 225 -6.67 -20.98 20.67
CA SER A 225 -7.79 -21.92 20.76
C SER A 225 -7.27 -23.33 21.01
N MET A 226 -7.96 -24.09 21.88
CA MET A 226 -7.65 -25.48 22.16
C MET A 226 -8.91 -26.33 22.06
N PRO A 227 -8.92 -27.37 21.21
CA PRO A 227 -10.07 -28.26 21.10
C PRO A 227 -10.26 -29.07 22.39
N LEU A 228 -11.52 -29.18 22.80
CA LEU A 228 -12.00 -29.92 23.94
C LEU A 228 -12.98 -30.99 23.47
N THR A 229 -12.90 -32.14 24.09
CA THR A 229 -13.91 -33.19 23.97
C THR A 229 -15.05 -32.90 24.93
N PHE A 230 -16.26 -33.31 24.55
CA PHE A 230 -17.46 -33.12 25.36
C PHE A 230 -17.30 -33.53 26.84
N TYR A 231 -16.71 -34.70 27.10
CA TYR A 231 -16.54 -35.24 28.45
C TYR A 231 -15.38 -34.62 29.26
N GLN A 232 -14.55 -33.78 28.65
CA GLN A 232 -13.62 -32.94 29.40
C GLN A 232 -14.34 -31.77 30.07
N VAL A 233 -15.45 -31.31 29.50
CA VAL A 233 -16.21 -30.16 30.02
C VAL A 233 -17.47 -30.61 30.76
N PHE A 234 -18.13 -31.67 30.30
CA PHE A 234 -19.46 -32.04 30.79
C PHE A 234 -19.51 -33.38 31.51
N VAL A 235 -20.33 -33.42 32.55
CA VAL A 235 -20.87 -34.65 33.15
C VAL A 235 -22.40 -34.65 33.06
N ASP A 236 -22.98 -35.85 33.07
CA ASP A 236 -24.44 -36.02 33.01
C ASP A 236 -25.13 -35.52 34.29
N GLY A 237 -25.96 -34.48 34.17
CA GLY A 237 -26.72 -33.93 35.29
C GLY A 237 -27.81 -34.87 35.81
N ASP A 238 -28.37 -35.76 34.98
CA ASP A 238 -29.36 -36.75 35.42
C ASP A 238 -28.76 -37.68 36.48
N SER A 239 -27.49 -38.03 36.30
CA SER A 239 -26.72 -38.86 37.22
C SER A 239 -26.22 -38.11 38.47
N ASN A 240 -26.34 -36.78 38.50
CA ASN A 240 -25.82 -35.90 39.55
C ASN A 240 -26.89 -35.02 40.21
N GLY A 241 -28.18 -35.31 39.99
CA GLY A 241 -29.30 -34.65 40.69
C GLY A 241 -29.87 -33.40 40.01
N GLU A 242 -29.43 -33.08 38.79
CA GLU A 242 -29.88 -31.94 37.98
C GLU A 242 -30.46 -32.45 36.65
N ALA A 243 -31.63 -33.07 36.73
CA ALA A 243 -32.23 -33.76 35.60
C ALA A 243 -32.56 -32.80 34.42
N GLY A 244 -32.25 -33.22 33.20
CA GLY A 244 -32.44 -32.44 31.97
C GLY A 244 -31.27 -31.51 31.62
N TYR A 245 -30.19 -31.53 32.40
CA TYR A 245 -29.01 -30.70 32.18
C TYR A 245 -27.72 -31.51 31.99
N TRP A 246 -26.78 -30.91 31.27
CA TRP A 246 -25.36 -31.20 31.38
C TRP A 246 -24.75 -30.26 32.41
N LEU A 247 -23.92 -30.79 33.31
CA LEU A 247 -23.16 -30.00 34.25
C LEU A 247 -21.77 -29.77 33.67
N GLY A 248 -21.47 -28.52 33.36
CA GLY A 248 -20.21 -28.05 32.80
C GLY A 248 -19.26 -27.62 33.91
N SER A 249 -18.03 -28.15 33.89
CA SER A 249 -16.95 -27.67 34.75
C SER A 249 -15.60 -27.78 34.05
N LEU A 250 -14.85 -26.69 34.04
CA LEU A 250 -13.48 -26.64 33.53
C LEU A 250 -12.71 -25.58 34.29
N GLU A 251 -11.54 -25.92 34.82
CA GLU A 251 -10.58 -24.95 35.36
C GLU A 251 -9.38 -24.91 34.43
N ALA A 252 -9.08 -23.74 33.88
CA ALA A 252 -7.96 -23.50 32.99
C ALA A 252 -6.95 -22.61 33.73
N ASP A 253 -5.85 -23.22 34.14
CA ASP A 253 -4.71 -22.56 34.76
C ASP A 253 -3.68 -22.25 33.67
N PHE A 254 -3.14 -21.03 33.64
CA PHE A 254 -2.13 -20.60 32.67
C PHE A 254 -0.79 -20.41 33.37
N PRO A 255 0.12 -21.39 33.33
CA PRO A 255 1.44 -21.24 33.94
C PRO A 255 2.21 -20.08 33.30
N ILE A 256 2.90 -19.29 34.11
CA ILE A 256 3.70 -18.15 33.61
C ILE A 256 4.81 -18.69 32.68
N PRO A 257 4.88 -18.29 31.39
CA PRO A 257 5.91 -18.75 30.44
C PRO A 257 7.31 -18.20 30.77
N GLU A 258 8.35 -18.71 30.09
CA GLU A 258 9.74 -18.21 30.23
C GLU A 258 9.96 -16.82 29.57
N ASP A 259 9.02 -16.38 28.73
CA ASP A 259 8.99 -15.09 28.03
C ASP A 259 7.68 -14.34 28.38
N PRO A 260 7.72 -13.07 28.84
CA PRO A 260 6.97 -12.70 30.05
C PRO A 260 6.04 -11.50 29.90
N TYR A 261 5.44 -11.29 28.72
CA TYR A 261 4.44 -10.22 28.57
C TYR A 261 3.18 -10.76 27.90
N THR A 262 2.33 -11.43 28.68
CA THR A 262 1.01 -11.86 28.23
C THR A 262 -0.03 -11.31 29.19
N ALA A 263 -0.92 -10.46 28.67
CA ALA A 263 -2.11 -10.05 29.38
C ALA A 263 -3.33 -10.78 28.81
N PHE A 264 -4.22 -11.26 29.69
CA PHE A 264 -5.45 -11.92 29.28
C PHE A 264 -6.58 -10.89 29.23
N ASP A 265 -7.40 -10.96 28.19
CA ASP A 265 -8.62 -10.15 28.07
C ASP A 265 -9.84 -10.98 28.47
N PHE A 266 -9.99 -12.16 27.84
CA PHE A 266 -11.02 -13.10 28.25
C PHE A 266 -10.65 -14.54 27.94
N ALA A 267 -11.33 -15.45 28.65
CA ALA A 267 -11.40 -16.87 28.34
C ALA A 267 -12.84 -17.29 28.05
N GLU A 268 -13.02 -18.18 27.08
CA GLU A 268 -14.33 -18.62 26.60
C GLU A 268 -14.36 -20.13 26.36
N ILE A 269 -15.48 -20.77 26.72
CA ILE A 269 -15.85 -22.08 26.19
C ILE A 269 -16.96 -21.88 25.17
N SER A 270 -16.75 -22.36 23.94
CA SER A 270 -17.78 -22.33 22.92
C SER A 270 -17.73 -23.51 21.96
N THR A 271 -18.77 -23.62 21.13
CA THR A 271 -18.89 -24.65 20.08
C THR A 271 -18.21 -24.27 18.77
N GLU A 272 -17.56 -23.10 18.75
CA GLU A 272 -16.82 -22.57 17.62
C GLU A 272 -15.42 -22.26 18.13
N ASP A 273 -14.40 -22.52 17.32
CA ASP A 273 -13.10 -21.96 17.63
C ASP A 273 -13.16 -20.45 17.38
N ILE A 274 -12.32 -19.70 18.09
CA ILE A 274 -11.87 -18.42 17.54
C ILE A 274 -10.84 -18.78 16.46
N ALA A 275 -11.30 -19.39 15.35
CA ALA A 275 -10.48 -19.57 14.16
C ALA A 275 -10.17 -18.20 13.62
N ILE A 276 -8.91 -17.83 13.76
CA ILE A 276 -8.40 -16.66 13.07
C ILE A 276 -7.78 -17.14 11.78
N ASP A 277 -8.49 -16.87 10.70
CA ASP A 277 -7.88 -16.81 9.39
C ASP A 277 -7.13 -15.47 9.33
N LEU A 278 -5.91 -15.43 9.89
CA LEU A 278 -4.91 -14.46 9.48
C LEU A 278 -4.19 -14.99 8.25
N THR A 279 -4.94 -15.33 7.20
CA THR A 279 -4.47 -14.94 5.88
C THR A 279 -4.27 -13.44 5.99
N GLU A 280 -3.01 -13.08 6.16
CA GLU A 280 -2.51 -11.80 6.63
C GLU A 280 -3.38 -10.70 6.01
N ASN A 281 -3.92 -9.75 6.78
CA ASN A 281 -4.62 -8.64 6.16
C ASN A 281 -3.59 -7.70 5.54
N ASN A 282 -2.66 -8.19 4.72
CA ASN A 282 -1.61 -7.39 4.10
C ASN A 282 -2.12 -6.63 2.87
N ALA A 283 -3.44 -6.39 2.78
CA ALA A 283 -3.94 -5.56 1.71
C ALA A 283 -3.51 -4.12 1.99
N ASN A 284 -2.93 -3.49 0.98
CA ASN A 284 -2.33 -2.18 1.10
C ASN A 284 -2.94 -1.25 0.07
N ILE A 285 -3.12 0.01 0.43
CA ILE A 285 -3.39 1.09 -0.52
C ILE A 285 -2.27 2.10 -0.39
N TYR A 286 -1.60 2.43 -1.48
CA TYR A 286 -0.61 3.50 -1.48
C TYR A 286 -0.74 4.40 -2.71
N GLY A 287 -0.11 5.56 -2.61
CA GLY A 287 -0.01 6.51 -3.70
C GLY A 287 0.92 7.66 -3.33
N MET A 288 0.96 8.63 -4.23
CA MET A 288 1.77 9.83 -4.13
C MET A 288 0.88 11.06 -4.00
N LYS A 289 1.29 11.98 -3.14
CA LYS A 289 0.83 13.36 -3.15
C LYS A 289 1.87 14.18 -3.88
N TRP A 290 1.45 15.01 -4.82
CA TRP A 290 2.33 15.91 -5.57
C TRP A 290 1.73 17.31 -5.68
N GLU A 291 2.60 18.31 -5.90
CA GLU A 291 2.18 19.66 -6.27
C GLU A 291 1.91 19.71 -7.77
N ASP A 292 0.67 20.00 -8.14
CA ASP A 292 0.26 20.16 -9.53
C ASP A 292 0.54 21.59 -10.00
N ILE A 293 1.69 21.74 -10.64
CA ILE A 293 2.26 23.03 -10.97
C ILE A 293 1.60 23.60 -12.23
N ASN A 294 1.18 22.76 -13.16
CA ASN A 294 0.59 23.17 -14.45
C ASN A 294 -0.95 23.01 -14.51
N GLU A 295 -1.57 22.56 -13.42
CA GLU A 295 -3.01 22.35 -13.21
C GLU A 295 -3.63 21.30 -14.14
N ASN A 296 -2.84 20.38 -14.70
CA ASN A 296 -3.33 19.41 -15.69
C ASN A 296 -3.94 18.14 -15.03
N GLY A 297 -3.73 17.93 -13.73
CA GLY A 297 -4.19 16.77 -12.97
C GLY A 297 -3.47 15.44 -13.27
N ILE A 298 -2.27 15.50 -13.86
CA ILE A 298 -1.38 14.39 -14.21
C ILE A 298 -0.02 14.66 -13.56
N ALA A 299 0.50 13.72 -12.77
CA ALA A 299 1.82 13.87 -12.15
C ALA A 299 2.91 13.80 -13.21
N ASP A 300 3.57 14.92 -13.47
CA ASP A 300 4.67 14.99 -14.41
C ASP A 300 5.96 14.53 -13.70
N THR A 301 6.47 13.36 -14.06
CA THR A 301 7.82 12.90 -13.69
C THR A 301 8.64 12.85 -14.98
N PHE A 302 9.80 13.53 -15.01
CA PHE A 302 10.57 13.68 -16.25
C PHE A 302 11.06 12.34 -16.82
N ILE A 303 11.25 11.34 -15.95
CA ILE A 303 11.53 9.94 -16.29
C ILE A 303 10.66 9.03 -15.41
N ILE A 304 9.98 8.05 -16.00
CA ILE A 304 9.16 7.01 -15.34
C ILE A 304 9.77 5.61 -15.53
N GLY A 305 9.42 4.66 -14.67
CA GLY A 305 9.82 3.25 -14.81
C GLY A 305 10.83 2.76 -13.78
N ASP A 306 10.85 1.45 -13.52
CA ASP A 306 11.81 0.78 -12.62
C ASP A 306 12.18 -0.65 -13.12
N PRO A 307 13.21 -0.79 -13.97
CA PRO A 307 14.10 0.27 -14.47
C PRO A 307 13.57 0.98 -15.72
N PRO A 308 13.93 2.26 -15.95
CA PRO A 308 13.45 3.01 -17.09
C PRO A 308 14.19 2.66 -18.40
N ASP A 309 13.44 2.60 -19.51
CA ASP A 309 13.97 2.59 -20.88
C ASP A 309 13.90 4.00 -21.46
N VAL A 310 15.03 4.58 -21.82
CA VAL A 310 15.13 6.00 -22.20
C VAL A 310 15.68 6.18 -23.61
N VAL A 311 14.92 6.85 -24.47
CA VAL A 311 15.29 7.16 -25.86
C VAL A 311 15.52 8.65 -26.04
N PHE A 312 16.77 9.04 -26.23
CA PHE A 312 17.18 10.40 -26.57
C PHE A 312 17.05 10.62 -28.08
N VAL A 313 16.20 11.57 -28.49
CA VAL A 313 16.02 11.93 -29.90
C VAL A 313 16.51 13.35 -30.11
N ILE A 314 17.64 13.49 -30.81
CA ILE A 314 18.45 14.71 -30.84
C ILE A 314 18.51 15.26 -32.27
N ASP A 315 18.05 16.50 -32.47
CA ASP A 315 18.26 17.19 -33.74
C ASP A 315 19.76 17.46 -33.93
N THR A 316 20.25 17.07 -35.08
CA THR A 316 21.63 17.32 -35.53
C THR A 316 21.61 18.03 -36.88
N SER A 317 20.51 18.70 -37.20
CA SER A 317 20.37 19.53 -38.40
C SER A 317 21.38 20.68 -38.40
N GLY A 318 21.59 21.30 -39.56
CA GLY A 318 22.60 22.36 -39.68
C GLY A 318 22.30 23.61 -38.85
N SER A 319 21.08 23.79 -38.32
CA SER A 319 20.76 24.91 -37.44
C SER A 319 21.32 24.74 -36.04
N THR A 320 21.50 23.51 -35.55
CA THR A 320 22.03 23.28 -34.20
C THR A 320 23.49 23.73 -34.04
N GLY A 321 24.22 23.91 -35.15
CA GLY A 321 25.55 24.52 -35.18
C GLY A 321 25.57 26.04 -34.96
N ASN A 322 24.42 26.69 -34.75
CA ASN A 322 24.33 28.11 -34.39
C ASN A 322 24.71 28.33 -32.92
N ALA A 323 25.21 29.53 -32.60
CA ALA A 323 25.54 29.90 -31.23
C ALA A 323 24.29 29.93 -30.34
N PHE A 324 24.40 29.38 -29.13
CA PHE A 324 23.37 29.43 -28.10
C PHE A 324 23.75 30.43 -27.01
N VAL A 325 22.74 31.11 -26.45
CA VAL A 325 22.97 32.15 -25.43
C VAL A 325 22.93 31.51 -24.04
N GLY A 326 23.62 32.10 -23.07
CA GLY A 326 23.66 31.61 -21.69
C GLY A 326 25.09 31.45 -21.17
N SER A 327 25.28 30.67 -20.11
CA SER A 327 26.59 30.28 -19.62
C SER A 327 27.39 29.51 -20.68
N THR A 328 28.71 29.73 -20.68
CA THR A 328 29.63 29.03 -21.58
C THR A 328 29.86 27.61 -21.09
N ILE A 329 29.78 26.67 -22.03
CA ILE A 329 30.01 25.23 -21.86
C ILE A 329 31.17 24.74 -22.73
N GLY A 330 31.65 25.57 -23.66
CA GLY A 330 32.77 25.27 -24.54
C GLY A 330 32.35 24.44 -25.76
N ASP A 331 33.34 23.81 -26.37
CA ASP A 331 33.18 22.87 -27.50
C ASP A 331 33.08 21.45 -26.91
N VAL A 332 31.84 20.97 -26.76
CA VAL A 332 31.53 19.74 -26.01
C VAL A 332 31.74 18.52 -26.91
N ASN A 333 31.40 18.63 -28.19
CA ASN A 333 31.51 17.53 -29.16
C ASN A 333 32.87 17.50 -29.90
N GLY A 334 33.73 18.50 -29.71
CA GLY A 334 35.05 18.60 -30.33
C GLY A 334 35.02 18.88 -31.83
N ASP A 335 34.00 19.59 -32.32
CA ASP A 335 33.86 19.94 -33.75
C ASP A 335 34.56 21.26 -34.14
N GLY A 336 35.08 22.00 -33.15
CA GLY A 336 35.78 23.26 -33.33
C GLY A 336 34.88 24.50 -33.26
N LYS A 337 33.58 24.35 -33.04
CA LYS A 337 32.65 25.41 -32.66
C LYS A 337 32.32 25.23 -31.17
N ALA A 338 32.27 26.31 -30.43
CA ALA A 338 31.97 26.29 -29.01
C ALA A 338 30.65 27.01 -28.74
N ASP A 339 29.97 26.61 -27.67
CA ASP A 339 28.73 27.23 -27.18
C ASP A 339 27.64 27.24 -28.27
N THR A 340 27.55 26.16 -29.05
CA THR A 340 26.46 25.95 -30.02
C THR A 340 25.22 25.38 -29.35
N ILE A 341 24.08 25.37 -30.07
CA ILE A 341 22.87 24.70 -29.60
C ILE A 341 23.14 23.21 -29.42
N LEU A 342 23.83 22.58 -30.38
CA LEU A 342 24.22 21.18 -30.29
C LEU A 342 25.12 20.89 -29.08
N ASP A 343 26.06 21.78 -28.75
CA ASP A 343 26.87 21.65 -27.53
C ASP A 343 26.00 21.63 -26.26
N ALA A 344 24.98 22.49 -26.21
CA ALA A 344 24.09 22.59 -25.05
C ALA A 344 23.13 21.39 -24.95
N GLU A 345 22.60 20.91 -26.07
CA GLU A 345 21.79 19.69 -26.13
C GLU A 345 22.61 18.47 -25.67
N ILE A 346 23.84 18.31 -26.17
CA ILE A 346 24.76 17.24 -25.73
C ILE A 346 25.05 17.36 -24.24
N ALA A 347 25.37 18.56 -23.74
CA ALA A 347 25.62 18.77 -22.32
C ALA A 347 24.40 18.45 -21.45
N GLY A 348 23.18 18.78 -21.92
CA GLY A 348 21.92 18.42 -21.27
C GLY A 348 21.74 16.90 -21.18
N PHE A 349 21.89 16.17 -22.29
CA PHE A 349 21.75 14.71 -22.26
C PHE A 349 22.84 14.01 -21.43
N ILE A 350 24.07 14.55 -21.37
CA ILE A 350 25.10 14.05 -20.44
C ILE A 350 24.64 14.28 -18.99
N ALA A 351 24.09 15.45 -18.66
CA ALA A 351 23.58 15.73 -17.33
C ALA A 351 22.40 14.82 -16.95
N LEU A 352 21.51 14.53 -17.91
CA LEU A 352 20.41 13.59 -17.70
C LEU A 352 20.90 12.15 -17.49
N ASN A 353 21.90 11.70 -18.25
CA ASN A 353 22.53 10.40 -18.03
C ASN A 353 23.17 10.29 -16.63
N GLN A 354 23.78 11.38 -16.16
CA GLN A 354 24.28 11.47 -14.79
C GLN A 354 23.13 11.40 -13.76
N GLN A 355 21.98 12.03 -14.01
CA GLN A 355 20.82 11.94 -13.12
C GLN A 355 20.29 10.51 -13.01
N LEU A 356 20.20 9.75 -14.10
CA LEU A 356 19.83 8.32 -14.06
C LEU A 356 20.77 7.53 -13.16
N THR A 357 22.07 7.82 -13.23
CA THR A 357 23.08 7.21 -12.36
C THR A 357 22.89 7.59 -10.90
N GLU A 358 22.68 8.87 -10.60
CA GLU A 358 22.47 9.38 -9.24
C GLU A 358 21.19 8.86 -8.59
N GLN A 359 20.18 8.53 -9.40
CA GLN A 359 18.93 7.91 -8.96
C GLN A 359 19.05 6.39 -8.74
N GLY A 360 20.21 5.79 -9.02
CA GLY A 360 20.47 4.37 -8.80
C GLY A 360 20.16 3.49 -10.00
N PHE A 361 19.90 4.07 -11.19
CA PHE A 361 19.63 3.32 -12.41
C PHE A 361 20.87 3.08 -13.28
N GLY A 362 22.07 3.30 -12.73
CA GLY A 362 23.33 3.28 -13.47
C GLY A 362 23.63 1.99 -14.25
N ASP A 363 23.19 0.85 -13.73
CA ASP A 363 23.38 -0.49 -14.29
C ASP A 363 22.06 -1.21 -14.64
N THR A 364 20.92 -0.50 -14.56
CA THR A 364 19.60 -1.08 -14.79
C THR A 364 18.80 -0.38 -15.89
N ALA A 365 18.90 0.94 -16.04
CA ALA A 365 18.23 1.66 -17.12
C ALA A 365 18.87 1.38 -18.49
N GLN A 366 18.07 1.34 -19.55
CA GLN A 366 18.59 1.32 -20.91
C GLN A 366 18.57 2.71 -21.52
N VAL A 367 19.68 3.14 -22.12
CA VAL A 367 19.79 4.41 -22.85
C VAL A 367 20.03 4.15 -24.33
N THR A 368 19.16 4.71 -25.16
CA THR A 368 19.23 4.68 -26.62
C THR A 368 19.38 6.10 -27.16
N ILE A 369 20.22 6.30 -28.18
CA ILE A 369 20.37 7.60 -28.84
C ILE A 369 20.00 7.52 -30.32
N ILE A 370 19.09 8.38 -30.73
CA ILE A 370 18.73 8.68 -32.12
C ILE A 370 19.17 10.11 -32.41
N SER A 371 20.11 10.26 -33.34
CA SER A 371 20.37 11.57 -33.95
C SER A 371 19.56 11.71 -35.23
N PHE A 372 19.00 12.87 -35.53
CA PHE A 372 18.30 13.07 -36.79
C PHE A 372 18.67 14.38 -37.48
N SER A 373 18.58 14.37 -38.80
CA SER A 373 18.56 15.57 -39.61
C SER A 373 17.62 15.37 -40.80
N THR A 374 18.14 15.28 -42.04
CA THR A 374 17.33 14.89 -43.21
C THR A 374 16.87 13.43 -43.12
N SER A 375 17.57 12.62 -42.32
CA SER A 375 17.20 11.26 -41.96
C SER A 375 17.66 10.95 -40.54
N PRO A 376 16.97 10.05 -39.82
CA PRO A 376 17.43 9.57 -38.53
C PRO A 376 18.60 8.61 -38.69
N THR A 377 19.45 8.55 -37.67
CA THR A 377 20.55 7.60 -37.53
C THR A 377 20.46 7.00 -36.14
N GLN A 378 20.40 5.67 -36.06
CA GLN A 378 20.63 4.95 -34.82
C GLN A 378 22.10 5.07 -34.45
N VAL A 379 22.39 5.71 -33.31
CA VAL A 379 23.76 5.82 -32.81
C VAL A 379 24.18 4.49 -32.21
N ASP A 380 25.44 4.13 -32.41
CA ASP A 380 26.04 2.92 -31.86
C ASP A 380 26.42 3.14 -30.39
N MET A 381 25.78 2.41 -29.49
CA MET A 381 25.93 2.56 -28.03
C MET A 381 27.03 1.65 -27.44
N ASP A 382 27.79 0.96 -28.28
CA ASP A 382 28.88 0.07 -27.86
C ASP A 382 30.11 0.25 -28.77
N PRO A 383 31.18 0.92 -28.31
CA PRO A 383 32.33 1.21 -29.16
C PRO A 383 33.20 -0.01 -29.48
N VAL A 384 32.98 -1.17 -28.84
CA VAL A 384 33.79 -2.38 -29.03
C VAL A 384 33.07 -3.48 -29.82
N ALA A 385 31.74 -3.51 -29.76
CA ALA A 385 30.94 -4.49 -30.48
C ALA A 385 30.95 -4.23 -32.00
N SER A 386 30.76 -5.30 -32.78
CA SER A 386 30.66 -5.17 -34.23
C SER A 386 29.21 -4.88 -34.64
N GLY A 387 29.00 -3.80 -35.37
CA GLY A 387 27.68 -3.38 -35.83
C GLY A 387 26.96 -2.54 -34.77
N VAL A 388 25.89 -1.86 -35.19
CA VAL A 388 25.18 -0.89 -34.35
C VAL A 388 24.47 -1.58 -33.19
N GLN A 389 24.88 -1.27 -31.96
CA GLN A 389 24.13 -1.62 -30.75
C GLN A 389 23.20 -0.46 -30.42
N ILE A 390 21.94 -0.78 -30.10
CA ILE A 390 20.89 0.24 -29.96
C ILE A 390 20.88 0.89 -28.59
N ASP A 391 21.39 0.19 -27.57
CA ASP A 391 21.31 0.55 -26.16
C ASP A 391 22.58 0.24 -25.38
N THR A 392 22.72 0.91 -24.23
CA THR A 392 23.72 0.62 -23.20
C THR A 392 23.23 1.14 -21.84
N PHE A 393 23.90 0.74 -20.76
CA PHE A 393 23.62 1.25 -19.42
C PHE A 393 24.25 2.64 -19.20
N PRO A 394 23.66 3.51 -18.35
CA PRO A 394 24.21 4.83 -18.07
C PRO A 394 25.68 4.84 -17.63
N GLU A 395 26.09 3.89 -16.78
CA GLU A 395 27.47 3.75 -16.27
C GLU A 395 28.39 2.86 -17.14
N ALA A 396 27.92 2.39 -18.30
CA ALA A 396 28.73 1.53 -19.15
C ALA A 396 29.98 2.27 -19.69
N ASP A 397 31.14 1.64 -19.55
CA ASP A 397 32.42 2.00 -20.19
C ASP A 397 33.03 0.69 -20.72
N LYS A 398 32.54 0.23 -21.88
CA LYS A 398 32.88 -1.10 -22.41
C LYS A 398 34.28 -1.18 -23.00
N ASP A 399 34.87 -0.06 -23.42
CA ASP A 399 36.24 0.00 -23.93
C ASP A 399 37.30 0.36 -22.87
N TYR A 400 36.86 0.65 -21.64
CA TYR A 400 37.67 0.99 -20.46
C TYR A 400 38.56 2.22 -20.68
N ASN A 401 38.08 3.20 -21.46
CA ASN A 401 38.82 4.42 -21.73
C ASN A 401 38.60 5.52 -20.67
N GLY A 402 37.69 5.29 -19.70
CA GLY A 402 37.35 6.22 -18.62
C GLY A 402 36.31 7.27 -19.00
N ILE A 403 35.66 7.13 -20.15
CA ILE A 403 34.53 7.92 -20.64
C ILE A 403 33.36 6.95 -20.81
N LEU A 404 32.19 7.30 -20.30
CA LEU A 404 31.00 6.47 -20.43
C LEU A 404 30.60 6.34 -21.91
N ASP A 405 30.07 5.18 -22.31
CA ASP A 405 29.69 4.88 -23.69
C ASP A 405 28.60 5.86 -24.17
N VAL A 406 27.63 6.21 -23.32
CA VAL A 406 26.61 7.24 -23.59
C VAL A 406 27.25 8.59 -23.88
N ASP A 407 28.16 9.04 -23.02
CA ASP A 407 28.91 10.29 -23.18
C ASP A 407 29.71 10.31 -24.48
N GLN A 408 30.39 9.21 -24.81
CA GLN A 408 31.18 9.07 -26.01
C GLN A 408 30.30 9.13 -27.27
N ALA A 409 29.15 8.45 -27.25
CA ALA A 409 28.17 8.47 -28.32
C ALA A 409 27.61 9.89 -28.56
N LEU A 410 27.23 10.60 -27.49
CA LEU A 410 26.74 11.98 -27.57
C LEU A 410 27.82 12.93 -28.13
N LYS A 411 29.05 12.85 -27.63
CA LYS A 411 30.17 13.70 -28.08
C LYS A 411 30.59 13.43 -29.53
N ALA A 412 30.17 12.31 -30.12
CA ALA A 412 30.43 11.99 -31.53
C ALA A 412 29.47 12.66 -32.52
N LEU A 413 28.37 13.26 -32.05
CA LEU A 413 27.34 13.89 -32.89
C LEU A 413 27.85 15.17 -33.58
N ARG A 414 27.37 15.42 -34.79
CA ARG A 414 27.79 16.55 -35.64
C ARG A 414 26.61 17.19 -36.36
N ASP A 415 26.62 18.51 -36.49
CA ASP A 415 25.56 19.26 -37.17
C ASP A 415 25.61 19.11 -38.71
N GLY A 416 24.44 19.00 -39.34
CA GLY A 416 24.30 19.00 -40.79
C GLY A 416 22.94 18.50 -41.29
N GLY A 417 22.50 18.99 -42.46
CA GLY A 417 21.23 18.57 -43.06
C GLY A 417 20.05 19.47 -42.66
N SER A 418 18.84 18.98 -42.94
CA SER A 418 17.55 19.63 -42.59
C SER A 418 16.93 18.98 -41.36
N THR A 419 15.75 19.41 -40.91
CA THR A 419 15.07 18.87 -39.71
C THR A 419 13.86 18.03 -40.11
N TYR A 420 13.87 16.70 -39.91
CA TYR A 420 12.77 15.80 -40.29
C TYR A 420 12.30 14.99 -39.06
N TYR A 421 11.10 15.29 -38.55
CA TYR A 421 10.59 14.71 -37.28
C TYR A 421 10.03 13.30 -37.46
N GLU A 422 9.16 13.12 -38.46
CA GLU A 422 8.46 11.85 -38.71
C GLU A 422 9.39 10.63 -38.72
N PRO A 423 10.48 10.59 -39.52
CA PRO A 423 11.30 9.38 -39.55
C PRO A 423 12.06 9.15 -38.23
N ALA A 424 12.35 10.20 -37.45
CA ALA A 424 12.96 10.05 -36.13
C ALA A 424 12.01 9.40 -35.13
N LEU A 425 10.73 9.81 -35.12
CA LEU A 425 9.70 9.22 -34.27
C LEU A 425 9.37 7.78 -34.68
N GLN A 426 9.37 7.47 -35.99
CA GLN A 426 9.22 6.10 -36.50
C GLN A 426 10.36 5.17 -36.03
N LEU A 427 11.59 5.69 -36.01
CA LEU A 427 12.73 4.95 -35.47
C LEU A 427 12.62 4.76 -33.96
N ALA A 428 12.20 5.80 -33.22
CA ALA A 428 12.00 5.71 -31.78
C ALA A 428 10.96 4.64 -31.41
N GLN A 429 9.83 4.58 -32.12
CA GLN A 429 8.84 3.53 -31.93
C GLN A 429 9.43 2.13 -32.20
N SER A 430 10.25 1.99 -33.23
CA SER A 430 10.93 0.73 -33.55
C SER A 430 11.93 0.32 -32.46
N ASN A 431 12.56 1.29 -31.79
CA ASN A 431 13.50 1.03 -30.71
C ASN A 431 12.80 0.52 -29.45
N PHE A 432 11.72 1.16 -28.98
CA PHE A 432 10.95 0.64 -27.85
C PHE A 432 10.45 -0.79 -28.09
N GLN A 433 10.02 -1.10 -29.31
CA GLN A 433 9.67 -2.47 -29.70
C GLN A 433 10.86 -3.44 -29.65
N SER A 434 12.06 -2.97 -30.01
CA SER A 434 13.28 -3.78 -30.01
C SER A 434 13.83 -4.02 -28.60
N LEU A 435 13.69 -3.03 -27.71
CA LEU A 435 14.00 -3.13 -26.28
C LEU A 435 13.02 -4.07 -25.55
N ASN A 436 11.81 -4.26 -26.09
CA ASN A 436 10.70 -4.93 -25.41
C ASN A 436 10.29 -4.17 -24.14
N THR A 437 10.25 -2.84 -24.24
CA THR A 437 9.87 -1.95 -23.15
C THR A 437 8.53 -2.33 -22.56
N ALA A 438 8.47 -2.44 -21.24
CA ALA A 438 7.24 -2.74 -20.53
C ALA A 438 6.36 -1.49 -20.40
N ASP A 439 5.06 -1.73 -20.19
CA ASP A 439 4.06 -0.68 -20.02
C ASP A 439 4.41 0.15 -18.77
N GLY A 440 4.65 1.46 -18.93
CA GLY A 440 5.06 2.36 -17.86
C GLY A 440 6.58 2.54 -17.64
N ASP A 441 7.44 1.83 -18.40
CA ASP A 441 8.90 1.96 -18.26
C ASP A 441 9.55 2.85 -19.35
N GLY A 442 8.81 3.18 -20.41
CA GLY A 442 9.37 3.87 -21.58
C GLY A 442 9.35 5.39 -21.50
N ASN A 443 10.45 6.02 -21.90
CA ASN A 443 10.64 7.47 -21.89
C ASN A 443 11.25 7.97 -23.21
N LEU A 444 10.60 8.90 -23.88
CA LEU A 444 11.09 9.57 -25.08
C LEU A 444 11.36 11.05 -24.79
N ILE A 445 12.59 11.47 -25.00
CA ILE A 445 13.01 12.86 -24.86
C ILE A 445 13.41 13.40 -26.23
N PHE A 446 12.59 14.28 -26.78
CA PHE A 446 12.76 14.84 -28.12
C PHE A 446 13.27 16.28 -28.05
N LEU A 447 14.42 16.57 -28.66
CA LEU A 447 15.00 17.91 -28.72
C LEU A 447 15.19 18.37 -30.17
N SER A 448 14.79 19.62 -30.45
CA SER A 448 14.98 20.24 -31.76
C SER A 448 15.12 21.75 -31.70
N ASP A 449 16.04 22.29 -32.49
CA ASP A 449 16.23 23.73 -32.68
C ASP A 449 15.54 24.27 -33.94
N GLY A 450 14.91 23.39 -34.71
CA GLY A 450 14.54 23.65 -36.10
C GLY A 450 13.06 23.53 -36.40
N VAL A 451 12.69 23.96 -37.61
CA VAL A 451 11.34 23.78 -38.16
C VAL A 451 11.30 22.46 -38.93
N PRO A 452 10.36 21.54 -38.65
CA PRO A 452 10.24 20.32 -39.42
C PRO A 452 9.99 20.64 -40.89
N SER A 453 10.83 20.06 -41.73
CA SER A 453 10.86 20.24 -43.19
C SER A 453 10.33 19.02 -43.92
N ASP A 454 9.88 17.99 -43.19
CA ASP A 454 9.25 16.80 -43.74
C ASP A 454 7.82 17.08 -44.27
N PRO A 455 7.41 16.38 -45.35
CA PRO A 455 6.10 16.58 -45.97
C PRO A 455 4.95 15.77 -45.33
N GLY A 456 5.22 14.92 -44.34
CA GLY A 456 4.25 14.00 -43.76
C GLY A 456 3.62 14.48 -42.45
N THR A 457 2.86 13.59 -41.81
CA THR A 457 2.27 13.82 -40.49
C THR A 457 3.01 12.95 -39.50
N TYR A 458 3.48 13.54 -38.39
CA TYR A 458 4.18 12.83 -37.32
C TYR A 458 3.34 12.73 -36.03
N GLY A 459 2.12 13.26 -36.08
CA GLY A 459 1.20 13.23 -34.93
C GLY A 459 0.63 11.85 -34.68
N ASP A 460 0.57 10.99 -35.69
CA ASP A 460 0.18 9.59 -35.56
C ASP A 460 1.24 8.75 -34.86
N GLU A 461 2.53 8.94 -35.15
CA GLU A 461 3.61 8.28 -34.40
C GLU A 461 3.66 8.77 -32.95
N ALA A 462 3.56 10.09 -32.73
CA ALA A 462 3.51 10.65 -31.38
C ALA A 462 2.33 10.10 -30.58
N GLN A 463 1.16 9.96 -31.22
CA GLN A 463 0.00 9.34 -30.58
C GLN A 463 0.21 7.85 -30.33
N SER A 464 0.82 7.12 -31.27
CA SER A 464 1.09 5.69 -31.09
C SER A 464 2.05 5.44 -29.92
N LEU A 465 3.08 6.26 -29.75
CA LEU A 465 3.99 6.16 -28.61
C LEU A 465 3.25 6.36 -27.28
N ARG A 466 2.38 7.37 -27.19
CA ARG A 466 1.55 7.58 -25.99
C ARG A 466 0.55 6.44 -25.76
N ASP A 467 -0.07 5.91 -26.81
CA ASP A 467 -0.99 4.77 -26.74
C ASP A 467 -0.26 3.48 -26.30
N ASP A 468 1.04 3.38 -26.58
CA ASP A 468 1.95 2.31 -26.15
C ASP A 468 2.49 2.54 -24.72
N GLY A 469 2.00 3.55 -23.99
CA GLY A 469 2.37 3.81 -22.59
C GLY A 469 3.72 4.51 -22.40
N ILE A 470 4.30 5.07 -23.47
CA ILE A 470 5.57 5.80 -23.41
C ILE A 470 5.34 7.22 -22.87
N ASN A 471 6.14 7.63 -21.89
CA ASN A 471 6.25 9.00 -21.43
C ASN A 471 6.98 9.83 -22.49
N VAL A 472 6.27 10.77 -23.13
CA VAL A 472 6.79 11.54 -24.26
C VAL A 472 6.96 12.99 -23.86
N SER A 473 8.19 13.49 -23.89
CA SER A 473 8.52 14.89 -23.63
C SER A 473 9.23 15.51 -24.83
N ALA A 474 8.81 16.71 -25.25
CA ALA A 474 9.44 17.41 -26.37
C ALA A 474 9.88 18.84 -26.01
N PHE A 475 11.07 19.21 -26.45
CA PHE A 475 11.70 20.49 -26.13
C PHE A 475 12.26 21.16 -27.37
N GLY A 476 12.14 22.48 -27.39
CA GLY A 476 12.78 23.34 -28.36
C GLY A 476 14.06 23.94 -27.80
N ALA A 477 15.09 24.08 -28.61
CA ALA A 477 16.30 24.79 -28.23
C ALA A 477 16.52 26.04 -29.09
N GLY A 478 16.62 27.20 -28.45
CA GLY A 478 16.89 28.46 -29.11
C GLY A 478 15.77 29.02 -29.96
N THR A 479 16.07 30.15 -30.59
CA THR A 479 15.07 30.97 -31.31
C THR A 479 14.64 30.39 -32.67
N GLY A 480 15.31 29.33 -33.13
CA GLY A 480 14.94 28.61 -34.36
C GLY A 480 13.79 27.62 -34.15
N ALA A 481 13.60 27.15 -32.91
CA ALA A 481 12.61 26.14 -32.56
C ALA A 481 11.18 26.68 -32.73
N GLN A 482 10.26 25.78 -33.07
CA GLN A 482 8.83 26.12 -33.16
C GLN A 482 8.00 25.28 -32.21
N LEU A 483 7.27 25.98 -31.33
CA LEU A 483 6.48 25.39 -30.27
C LEU A 483 5.32 24.55 -30.83
N ALA A 484 4.55 25.07 -31.79
CA ALA A 484 3.36 24.38 -32.29
C ALA A 484 3.66 22.99 -32.92
N PRO A 485 4.72 22.82 -33.75
CA PRO A 485 5.19 21.50 -34.16
C PRO A 485 5.59 20.57 -33.01
N LEU A 486 6.32 21.08 -32.01
CA LEU A 486 6.71 20.28 -30.84
C LEU A 486 5.48 19.88 -30.02
N GLN A 487 4.46 20.74 -29.93
CA GLN A 487 3.19 20.47 -29.25
C GLN A 487 2.34 19.37 -29.90
N VAL A 488 2.64 18.98 -31.13
CA VAL A 488 2.06 17.78 -31.75
C VAL A 488 2.70 16.51 -31.18
N ILE A 489 3.99 16.57 -30.82
CA ILE A 489 4.74 15.47 -30.20
C ILE A 489 4.37 15.37 -28.72
N ASP A 490 4.38 16.49 -28.01
CA ASP A 490 4.07 16.59 -26.58
C ASP A 490 3.29 17.89 -26.34
N PRO A 491 2.01 17.85 -25.96
CA PRO A 491 1.23 19.06 -25.67
C PRO A 491 1.88 20.00 -24.65
N GLY A 492 2.68 19.47 -23.72
CA GLY A 492 3.47 20.19 -22.72
C GLY A 492 4.83 20.70 -23.22
N ALA A 493 5.11 20.64 -24.52
CA ALA A 493 6.41 21.07 -25.04
C ALA A 493 6.74 22.52 -24.66
N THR A 494 8.03 22.80 -24.42
CA THR A 494 8.56 24.14 -24.11
C THR A 494 9.76 24.48 -24.99
N ILE A 495 10.19 25.74 -24.99
CA ILE A 495 11.40 26.17 -25.71
C ILE A 495 12.39 26.76 -24.72
N PHE A 496 13.57 26.16 -24.62
CA PHE A 496 14.70 26.72 -23.91
C PHE A 496 15.30 27.86 -24.70
N THR A 497 15.40 29.01 -24.08
CA THR A 497 15.97 30.21 -24.68
C THR A 497 17.45 30.37 -24.36
N SER A 498 18.00 29.58 -23.43
CA SER A 498 19.42 29.63 -23.05
C SER A 498 19.97 28.30 -22.55
N THR A 499 21.30 28.15 -22.57
CA THR A 499 22.03 27.00 -22.01
C THR A 499 21.68 26.77 -20.55
N ASP A 500 21.54 27.86 -19.77
CA ASP A 500 21.21 27.76 -18.34
C ASP A 500 19.83 27.14 -18.12
N GLU A 501 18.85 27.52 -18.94
CA GLU A 501 17.48 27.00 -18.87
C GLU A 501 17.42 25.51 -19.23
N LEU A 502 18.08 25.12 -20.31
CA LEU A 502 18.19 23.73 -20.75
C LEU A 502 18.88 22.87 -19.68
N LEU A 503 20.04 23.31 -19.21
CA LEU A 503 20.80 22.56 -18.21
C LEU A 503 20.05 22.49 -16.87
N ASN A 504 19.35 23.53 -16.42
CA ASN A 504 18.58 23.46 -15.18
C ASN A 504 17.55 22.33 -15.20
N VAL A 505 16.85 22.13 -16.32
CA VAL A 505 15.90 21.02 -16.47
C VAL A 505 16.62 19.68 -16.47
N PHE A 506 17.67 19.54 -17.28
CA PHE A 506 18.33 18.25 -17.50
C PHE A 506 19.30 17.84 -16.38
N SER A 507 19.82 18.80 -15.61
CA SER A 507 20.76 18.57 -14.49
C SER A 507 20.12 18.63 -13.10
N GLY A 508 18.82 18.93 -13.00
CA GLY A 508 18.20 19.24 -11.71
C GLY A 508 16.68 19.29 -11.67
N LEU A 509 15.98 18.69 -12.64
CA LEU A 509 14.54 18.36 -12.68
C LEU A 509 13.51 19.38 -12.18
N GLU A 510 13.84 20.67 -12.06
CA GLU A 510 12.87 21.73 -11.75
C GLU A 510 12.84 22.81 -12.84
N THR A 511 11.74 22.87 -13.59
CA THR A 511 11.21 24.17 -14.04
C THR A 511 9.74 24.31 -13.66
N PRO A 512 9.27 25.54 -13.35
CA PRO A 512 8.04 25.77 -12.59
C PRO A 512 6.74 25.63 -13.40
N CYS A 513 6.76 24.98 -14.58
CA CYS A 513 5.57 24.82 -15.40
C CYS A 513 5.49 23.49 -16.20
N ASN A 514 6.55 22.68 -16.26
CA ASN A 514 6.58 21.31 -16.87
C ASN A 514 7.80 20.50 -16.34
N GLY A 515 8.29 20.84 -15.15
CA GLY A 515 9.32 20.08 -14.45
C GLY A 515 8.71 18.90 -13.71
N THR A 516 9.57 18.09 -13.08
CA THR A 516 9.09 17.03 -12.20
C THR A 516 8.25 17.65 -11.09
N GLU A 517 7.00 17.25 -10.98
CA GLU A 517 6.09 17.75 -9.96
C GLU A 517 6.45 17.10 -8.63
N PRO A 518 6.97 17.89 -7.68
CA PRO A 518 7.55 17.34 -6.48
C PRO A 518 6.46 16.69 -5.64
N GLY A 519 6.84 15.60 -4.98
CA GLY A 519 6.01 15.03 -3.94
C GLY A 519 5.76 16.05 -2.83
N TYR A 520 4.52 16.18 -2.37
CA TYR A 520 4.14 17.18 -1.38
C TYR A 520 3.98 16.54 0.02
N PRO A 521 4.87 16.87 0.98
CA PRO A 521 4.89 16.25 2.30
C PRO A 521 3.86 16.84 3.25
N GLY A 522 3.51 16.09 4.29
CA GLY A 522 2.71 16.59 5.42
C GLY A 522 1.20 16.70 5.16
N VAL A 523 0.69 16.15 4.06
CA VAL A 523 -0.75 16.09 3.78
C VAL A 523 -1.37 14.86 4.44
N THR A 524 -2.48 15.06 5.13
CA THR A 524 -3.27 13.95 5.69
C THR A 524 -4.14 13.32 4.62
N ILE A 525 -3.94 12.02 4.38
CA ILE A 525 -4.78 11.15 3.57
C ILE A 525 -5.59 10.25 4.51
N TYR A 526 -6.87 10.03 4.24
CA TYR A 526 -7.77 9.26 5.12
C TYR A 526 -8.75 8.36 4.37
N LEU A 527 -9.24 7.33 5.09
CA LEU A 527 -10.28 6.42 4.64
C LEU A 527 -11.65 6.88 5.17
N ASP A 528 -12.40 7.56 4.29
CA ASP A 528 -13.72 8.12 4.58
C ASP A 528 -14.76 6.99 4.70
N SER A 529 -14.94 6.52 5.93
CA SER A 529 -15.69 5.32 6.25
C SER A 529 -17.20 5.55 6.20
N ASN A 530 -17.64 6.79 6.41
CA ASN A 530 -19.04 7.19 6.36
C ASN A 530 -19.41 7.93 5.06
N ASN A 531 -18.44 8.16 4.18
CA ASN A 531 -18.52 8.86 2.90
C ASN A 531 -19.10 10.27 2.99
N ASN A 532 -18.73 11.03 4.03
CA ASN A 532 -19.21 12.39 4.25
C ASN A 532 -18.26 13.48 3.70
N GLY A 533 -17.07 13.11 3.23
CA GLY A 533 -16.07 14.02 2.68
C GLY A 533 -15.33 14.85 3.73
N SER A 534 -15.32 14.45 5.00
CA SER A 534 -14.61 15.09 6.09
C SER A 534 -13.90 14.03 6.93
N LEU A 535 -12.66 14.30 7.33
CA LEU A 535 -11.95 13.43 8.26
C LEU A 535 -12.61 13.50 9.64
N ASP A 536 -13.19 12.38 10.08
CA ASP A 536 -13.82 12.23 11.38
C ASP A 536 -12.94 11.48 12.40
N ALA A 537 -13.28 11.62 13.69
CA ALA A 537 -12.61 10.87 14.74
C ALA A 537 -12.85 9.36 14.57
N GLY A 538 -11.76 8.58 14.57
CA GLY A 538 -11.79 7.12 14.40
C GLY A 538 -11.61 6.65 12.95
N GLU A 539 -11.55 7.55 11.97
CA GLU A 539 -11.23 7.16 10.60
C GLU A 539 -9.72 6.93 10.43
N PRO A 540 -9.31 5.81 9.78
CA PRO A 540 -7.90 5.58 9.49
C PRO A 540 -7.32 6.70 8.63
N SER A 541 -6.15 7.19 9.01
CA SER A 541 -5.43 8.23 8.27
C SER A 541 -3.92 8.00 8.31
N THR A 542 -3.22 8.59 7.35
CA THR A 542 -1.77 8.61 7.22
C THR A 542 -1.33 9.99 6.74
N VAL A 543 -0.05 10.32 6.91
CA VAL A 543 0.53 11.61 6.51
C VAL A 543 1.60 11.36 5.46
N THR A 544 1.56 12.14 4.38
CA THR A 544 2.54 11.99 3.28
C THR A 544 3.94 12.30 3.77
N ASP A 545 4.90 11.47 3.37
CA ASP A 545 6.31 11.60 3.74
C ASP A 545 7.02 12.72 2.97
N ALA A 546 8.35 12.86 3.16
CA ALA A 546 9.17 13.88 2.51
C ALA A 546 9.14 13.83 0.97
N LYS A 547 8.75 12.69 0.38
CA LYS A 547 8.63 12.46 -1.07
C LYS A 547 7.16 12.45 -1.50
N GLY A 548 6.22 12.79 -0.64
CA GLY A 548 4.78 12.76 -0.93
C GLY A 548 4.16 11.35 -0.86
N PHE A 549 4.92 10.31 -0.51
CA PHE A 549 4.39 8.95 -0.45
C PHE A 549 3.47 8.78 0.76
N TYR A 550 2.38 8.06 0.57
CA TYR A 550 1.50 7.64 1.66
C TYR A 550 1.08 6.18 1.48
N GLN A 551 0.80 5.51 2.60
CA GLN A 551 0.33 4.13 2.59
C GLN A 551 -0.63 3.84 3.74
N PHE A 552 -1.66 3.07 3.43
CA PHE A 552 -2.48 2.32 4.36
C PHE A 552 -2.07 0.85 4.27
N GLU A 553 -1.66 0.31 5.41
CA GLU A 553 -1.29 -1.09 5.55
C GLU A 553 -2.35 -1.83 6.35
N ASP A 554 -2.23 -3.15 6.37
CA ASP A 554 -3.03 -4.01 7.25
C ASP A 554 -4.56 -3.93 6.97
N LEU A 555 -4.96 -3.60 5.74
CA LEU A 555 -6.37 -3.45 5.38
C LEU A 555 -7.05 -4.81 5.18
N ALA A 556 -8.32 -4.88 5.59
CA ALA A 556 -9.14 -6.04 5.29
C ALA A 556 -9.65 -6.00 3.85
N ALA A 557 -9.99 -7.16 3.29
CA ALA A 557 -10.75 -7.20 2.04
C ALA A 557 -12.07 -6.42 2.20
N GLY A 558 -12.34 -5.50 1.27
CA GLY A 558 -13.44 -4.55 1.41
C GLY A 558 -13.38 -3.42 0.41
N THR A 559 -14.33 -2.48 0.50
CA THR A 559 -14.34 -1.26 -0.32
C THR A 559 -14.04 -0.05 0.54
N TYR A 560 -13.09 0.76 0.07
CA TYR A 560 -12.57 1.94 0.75
C TYR A 560 -12.77 3.19 -0.11
N VAL A 561 -13.07 4.31 0.55
CA VAL A 561 -13.08 5.64 -0.08
C VAL A 561 -11.87 6.40 0.44
N VAL A 562 -10.92 6.72 -0.44
CA VAL A 562 -9.66 7.39 -0.08
C VAL A 562 -9.76 8.87 -0.44
N ARG A 563 -9.41 9.76 0.50
CA ARG A 563 -9.48 11.21 0.36
C ARG A 563 -8.27 11.90 0.97
N GLU A 564 -8.02 13.13 0.55
CA GLU A 564 -7.07 14.03 1.23
C GLU A 564 -7.79 15.12 2.03
N VAL A 565 -7.11 15.65 3.05
CA VAL A 565 -7.47 16.93 3.66
C VAL A 565 -6.85 18.06 2.83
N VAL A 566 -7.65 18.67 1.96
CA VAL A 566 -7.17 19.74 1.06
C VAL A 566 -6.87 21.02 1.84
N ASP A 567 -5.64 21.52 1.73
CA ASP A 567 -5.25 22.82 2.28
C ASP A 567 -6.01 23.95 1.55
N PRO A 568 -6.63 24.93 2.26
CA PRO A 568 -7.35 26.05 1.64
C PRO A 568 -6.53 26.90 0.65
N SER A 569 -5.21 26.86 0.73
CA SER A 569 -4.30 27.50 -0.24
C SER A 569 -4.12 26.69 -1.51
N PHE A 570 -4.71 25.50 -1.64
CA PHE A 570 -4.62 24.64 -2.81
C PHE A 570 -6.00 24.26 -3.36
N THR A 571 -6.02 23.88 -4.63
CA THR A 571 -7.15 23.24 -5.30
C THR A 571 -6.73 21.83 -5.69
N GLN A 572 -7.51 20.83 -5.28
CA GLN A 572 -7.28 19.46 -5.72
C GLN A 572 -7.60 19.32 -7.21
N THR A 573 -6.63 18.82 -7.97
CA THR A 573 -6.71 18.61 -9.41
C THR A 573 -6.78 17.12 -9.77
N ALA A 574 -6.17 16.25 -8.94
CA ALA A 574 -6.23 14.80 -9.11
C ALA A 574 -6.62 14.05 -7.81
N PRO A 575 -7.43 12.98 -7.91
CA PRO A 575 -8.27 12.67 -9.06
C PRO A 575 -9.35 13.75 -9.23
N ALA A 576 -9.83 13.97 -10.46
CA ALA A 576 -10.87 14.99 -10.73
C ALA A 576 -12.19 14.74 -9.97
N SER A 577 -12.43 13.54 -9.47
CA SER A 577 -13.56 13.19 -8.59
C SER A 577 -13.40 13.71 -7.14
N GLY A 578 -12.18 14.09 -6.73
CA GLY A 578 -11.82 14.45 -5.37
C GLY A 578 -11.51 13.25 -4.45
N PHE A 579 -11.71 12.01 -4.92
CA PHE A 579 -11.51 10.79 -4.13
C PHE A 579 -11.34 9.56 -5.01
N PHE A 580 -10.76 8.50 -4.45
CA PHE A 580 -10.74 7.15 -5.03
C PHE A 580 -11.74 6.24 -4.34
N THR A 581 -12.29 5.28 -5.09
CA THR A 581 -12.99 4.12 -4.54
C THR A 581 -12.17 2.88 -4.87
N VAL A 582 -11.68 2.19 -3.84
CA VAL A 582 -10.79 1.03 -3.99
C VAL A 582 -11.49 -0.19 -3.42
N THR A 583 -11.65 -1.25 -4.21
CA THR A 583 -12.09 -2.55 -3.72
C THR A 583 -10.88 -3.46 -3.59
N LEU A 584 -10.56 -3.86 -2.36
CA LEU A 584 -9.48 -4.77 -2.04
C LEU A 584 -10.00 -6.20 -1.91
N ALA A 585 -9.35 -7.12 -2.61
CA ALA A 585 -9.33 -8.52 -2.25
C ALA A 585 -8.32 -8.75 -1.12
N GLN A 586 -8.33 -9.96 -0.56
CA GLN A 586 -7.37 -10.39 0.45
C GLN A 586 -5.94 -10.30 -0.07
N ASP A 587 -5.01 -9.85 0.80
CA ASP A 587 -3.59 -9.64 0.50
C ASP A 587 -3.30 -8.68 -0.68
N GLN A 588 -4.31 -7.96 -1.18
CA GLN A 588 -4.15 -7.15 -2.39
C GLN A 588 -3.47 -5.83 -2.06
N THR A 589 -2.34 -5.58 -2.72
CA THR A 589 -1.77 -4.24 -2.78
C THR A 589 -2.32 -3.48 -3.99
N VAL A 590 -2.84 -2.28 -3.76
CA VAL A 590 -3.32 -1.35 -4.79
C VAL A 590 -2.49 -0.07 -4.73
N ALA A 591 -1.79 0.20 -5.83
CA ALA A 591 -0.93 1.35 -6.04
C ALA A 591 -1.67 2.52 -6.73
N ASP A 592 -0.94 3.59 -7.02
CA ASP A 592 -1.32 4.68 -7.95
C ASP A 592 -2.65 5.33 -7.58
N LYS A 593 -2.83 5.59 -6.28
CA LYS A 593 -3.96 6.35 -5.75
C LYS A 593 -3.49 7.78 -5.48
N ASP A 594 -3.07 8.45 -6.54
CA ASP A 594 -2.32 9.70 -6.42
C ASP A 594 -3.21 10.93 -6.30
N PHE A 595 -2.73 11.91 -5.55
CA PHE A 595 -3.44 13.16 -5.27
C PHE A 595 -2.59 14.36 -5.72
N GLY A 596 -3.09 15.12 -6.69
CA GLY A 596 -2.45 16.35 -7.20
C GLY A 596 -3.15 17.60 -6.69
N ASN A 597 -2.40 18.60 -6.25
CA ASN A 597 -2.92 19.89 -5.77
C ASN A 597 -2.21 21.08 -6.42
N ALA A 598 -2.97 22.00 -7.00
CA ALA A 598 -2.46 23.26 -7.51
C ALA A 598 -2.62 24.42 -6.51
N LEU A 599 -1.63 25.29 -6.38
CA LEU A 599 -1.68 26.43 -5.44
C LEU A 599 -2.69 27.49 -5.91
N VAL A 600 -3.63 27.87 -5.05
CA VAL A 600 -4.66 28.90 -5.33
C VAL A 600 -3.98 30.25 -5.57
N GLY A 601 -3.97 30.69 -6.83
CA GLY A 601 -3.37 31.97 -7.23
C GLY A 601 -1.84 31.95 -7.34
N GLY A 602 -1.22 30.77 -7.30
CA GLY A 602 0.19 30.55 -7.53
C GLY A 602 0.51 30.39 -9.01
N SER A 603 1.06 31.45 -9.60
CA SER A 603 1.81 31.47 -10.87
C SER A 603 1.10 31.07 -12.18
N SER A 604 0.94 32.10 -13.01
CA SER A 604 0.52 32.12 -14.40
C SER A 604 1.30 31.18 -15.34
N CYS A 605 0.60 30.20 -15.92
CA CYS A 605 0.93 29.63 -17.22
C CYS A 605 0.17 30.38 -18.35
N ASP A 606 0.20 31.72 -18.34
CA ASP A 606 -0.49 32.59 -19.32
C ASP A 606 0.40 32.97 -20.53
#